data_AF-A0A928M100-F1
#
_entry.id   AF-A0A928M100-F1
#
_cell.length_a   1.000
_cell.length_b   1.000
_cell.length_c   1.000
_cell.angle_alpha   90.00
_cell.angle_beta   90.00
_cell.angle_gamma   90.00
#
_symmetry.space_group_name_H-M   'P 1'
#
loop_
_entity.id
_entity.type
_entity.pdbx_description
1 polymer ?
#
loop_
_entity_poly.entity_id
_entity_poly.type
_entity_poly.pdbx_seq_one_letter_code
_entity_poly.pdbx_strand_id
1 'polypeptide(L)'
;MRLQNRFLSAVCRFLYLTAALYGVLLSLFLPGAQMWSTLPFFAMQSNLACMALLLVLASMDLAGLSYQRLPVYRLLRFACLILLGLTFTLYHAVIRPWLETEFPAYFAQLSLSETLLNTVTPLLFFLDYLLFDEKGGFRWWHPVAALLPPAGYAAYVFLYAENGGLFRLFEHTAHAPYFFLDYRTIGLPLTLRWIAWIALGLLLGGYLLLGIDAALAAWWRRRQAQKSAAESPSESV
;
A
#
# COMPACT_ATOMS: atom_id res chain seq x y z
N MET A 1 -12.75 -10.50 -12.70
CA MET A 1 -11.73 -10.67 -13.75
C MET A 1 -10.49 -11.21 -13.12
N ARG A 2 -9.93 -12.32 -13.58
CA ARG A 2 -8.53 -12.62 -13.29
C ARG A 2 -7.86 -13.26 -14.50
N LEU A 3 -6.62 -12.87 -14.78
CA LEU A 3 -5.75 -13.66 -15.62
C LEU A 3 -5.39 -14.93 -14.84
N GLN A 4 -5.68 -16.10 -15.42
CA GLN A 4 -5.38 -17.39 -14.79
C GLN A 4 -3.93 -17.86 -15.08
N ASN A 5 -3.09 -16.97 -15.60
CA ASN A 5 -1.70 -17.29 -15.92
C ASN A 5 -0.84 -17.26 -14.65
N ARG A 6 -0.62 -18.44 -14.06
CA ARG A 6 0.15 -18.62 -12.82
C ARG A 6 1.61 -18.19 -12.97
N PHE A 7 2.21 -18.37 -14.15
CA PHE A 7 3.58 -17.91 -14.41
C PHE A 7 3.66 -16.39 -14.37
N LEU A 8 2.75 -15.68 -15.05
CA LEU A 8 2.76 -14.22 -15.05
C LEU A 8 2.49 -13.63 -13.65
N SER A 9 1.60 -14.26 -12.88
CA SER A 9 1.36 -13.89 -11.48
C SER A 9 2.62 -14.09 -10.63
N ALA A 10 3.30 -15.24 -10.78
CA ALA A 10 4.54 -15.52 -10.07
C ALA A 10 5.64 -14.50 -10.43
N VAL A 11 5.78 -14.13 -11.71
CA VAL A 11 6.73 -13.10 -12.16
C VAL A 11 6.41 -11.74 -11.54
N CYS A 12 5.15 -11.29 -11.58
CA CYS A 12 4.74 -10.01 -11.02
C CYS A 12 5.03 -9.92 -9.50
N ARG A 13 4.71 -10.99 -8.78
CA ARG A 13 4.98 -11.08 -7.34
C ARG A 13 6.47 -11.19 -7.03
N PHE A 14 7.23 -11.93 -7.83
CA PHE A 14 8.68 -11.98 -7.71
C PHE A 14 9.30 -10.59 -7.88
N LEU A 15 8.89 -9.84 -8.92
CA LEU A 15 9.35 -8.46 -9.14
C LEU A 15 8.98 -7.54 -7.97
N TYR A 16 7.78 -7.68 -7.41
CA TYR A 16 7.40 -6.93 -6.21
C TYR A 16 8.31 -7.29 -5.03
N LEU A 17 8.48 -8.58 -4.75
CA LEU A 17 9.23 -9.06 -3.59
C LEU A 17 10.70 -8.65 -3.67
N THR A 18 11.31 -8.70 -4.87
CA THR A 18 12.69 -8.24 -5.07
C THR A 18 12.79 -6.74 -4.92
N ALA A 19 11.87 -5.95 -5.49
CA ALA A 19 11.87 -4.49 -5.33
C ALA A 19 11.67 -4.07 -3.86
N ALA A 20 10.73 -4.70 -3.15
CA ALA A 20 10.46 -4.44 -1.74
C ALA A 20 11.65 -4.84 -0.86
N LEU A 21 12.18 -6.05 -1.03
CA LEU A 21 13.34 -6.51 -0.26
C LEU A 21 14.56 -5.62 -0.51
N TYR A 22 14.84 -5.31 -1.78
CA TYR A 22 15.99 -4.48 -2.12
C TYR A 22 15.83 -3.06 -1.58
N GLY A 23 14.64 -2.45 -1.72
CA GLY A 23 14.34 -1.15 -1.13
C GLY A 23 14.52 -1.14 0.38
N VAL A 24 14.00 -2.15 1.09
CA VAL A 24 14.17 -2.31 2.55
C VAL A 24 15.65 -2.42 2.91
N LEU A 25 16.40 -3.30 2.25
CA LEU A 25 17.83 -3.48 2.52
C LEU A 25 18.62 -2.19 2.30
N LEU A 26 18.34 -1.46 1.22
CA LEU A 26 18.98 -0.16 0.98
C LEU A 26 18.64 0.83 2.10
N SER A 27 17.38 0.96 2.51
CA SER A 27 16.98 1.88 3.58
C SER A 27 17.53 1.51 4.96
N LEU A 28 17.89 0.24 5.20
CA LEU A 28 18.46 -0.22 6.48
C LEU A 28 19.98 -0.22 6.52
N PHE A 29 20.66 -0.43 5.39
CA PHE A 29 22.11 -0.72 5.35
C PHE A 29 22.94 0.24 4.49
N LEU A 30 22.35 1.20 3.78
CA LEU A 30 23.15 2.22 3.09
C LEU A 30 23.98 3.04 4.09
N PRO A 31 25.17 3.54 3.71
CA PRO A 31 25.98 4.40 4.57
C PRO A 31 25.16 5.58 5.10
N GLY A 32 25.11 5.74 6.43
CA GLY A 32 24.27 6.75 7.10
C GLY A 32 22.88 6.27 7.53
N ALA A 33 22.45 5.07 7.12
CA ALA A 33 21.22 4.46 7.60
C ALA A 33 21.37 3.99 9.05
N GLN A 34 20.41 4.37 9.89
CA GLN A 34 20.26 3.84 11.25
C GLN A 34 19.06 2.92 11.27
N MET A 35 19.31 1.60 11.23
CA MET A 35 18.26 0.56 11.18
C MET A 35 17.10 0.82 12.14
N TRP A 36 17.40 1.08 13.42
CA TRP A 36 16.40 1.32 14.46
C TRP A 36 15.58 2.60 14.27
N SER A 37 16.15 3.57 13.56
CA SER A 37 15.51 4.84 13.25
C SER A 37 14.62 4.74 12.00
N THR A 38 14.99 3.90 11.03
CA THR A 38 14.24 3.71 9.78
C THR A 38 13.02 2.79 9.94
N LEU A 39 13.10 1.77 10.79
CA LEU A 39 12.02 0.79 10.97
C LEU A 39 10.67 1.45 11.34
N PRO A 40 10.59 2.43 12.25
CA PRO A 40 9.32 3.05 12.65
C PRO A 40 8.62 3.89 11.57
N PHE A 41 9.19 4.08 10.38
CA PHE A 41 8.55 4.85 9.31
C PHE A 41 7.38 4.07 8.70
N PHE A 42 6.28 4.78 8.44
CA PHE A 42 5.06 4.16 7.91
C PHE A 42 5.29 3.45 6.58
N ALA A 43 6.06 4.06 5.67
CA ALA A 43 6.41 3.46 4.37
C ALA A 43 7.17 2.13 4.52
N MET A 44 8.06 2.04 5.52
CA MET A 44 8.76 0.80 5.85
C MET A 44 7.77 -0.26 6.35
N GLN A 45 6.93 0.11 7.33
CA GLN A 45 5.94 -0.80 7.92
C GLN A 45 4.91 -1.31 6.90
N SER A 46 4.41 -0.42 6.03
CA SER A 46 3.43 -0.78 4.99
C SER A 46 4.03 -1.73 3.95
N ASN A 47 5.27 -1.49 3.51
CA ASN A 47 5.97 -2.39 2.59
C ASN A 47 6.25 -3.76 3.23
N LEU A 48 6.72 -3.81 4.48
CA LEU A 48 6.94 -5.08 5.18
C LEU A 48 5.65 -5.90 5.33
N ALA A 49 4.54 -5.25 5.70
CA ALA A 49 3.24 -5.91 5.81
C ALA A 49 2.74 -6.46 4.46
N CYS A 50 2.88 -5.69 3.39
CA CYS A 50 2.47 -6.11 2.04
C CYS A 50 3.38 -7.19 1.45
N MET A 51 4.67 -7.14 1.74
CA MET A 51 5.65 -8.18 1.41
C MET A 51 5.29 -9.49 2.12
N ALA A 52 4.99 -9.44 3.42
CA ALA A 52 4.55 -10.62 4.17
C ALA A 52 3.27 -11.23 3.59
N LEU A 53 2.27 -10.40 3.25
CA LEU A 53 1.06 -10.88 2.58
C LEU A 53 1.40 -11.56 1.25
N LEU A 54 2.18 -10.93 0.38
CA LEU A 54 2.52 -11.49 -0.92
C LEU A 54 3.35 -12.78 -0.84
N LEU A 55 4.23 -12.91 0.16
CA LEU A 55 4.92 -14.17 0.45
C LEU A 55 3.93 -15.29 0.78
N VAL A 56 2.96 -15.02 1.67
CA VAL A 56 1.91 -15.98 2.01
C VAL A 56 1.11 -16.37 0.75
N LEU A 57 0.69 -15.40 -0.07
CA LEU A 57 -0.06 -15.67 -1.29
C LEU A 57 0.76 -16.49 -2.31
N ALA A 58 2.05 -16.20 -2.46
CA ALA A 58 2.94 -16.98 -3.31
C ALA A 58 3.09 -18.42 -2.79
N SER A 59 3.23 -18.62 -1.48
CA SER A 59 3.27 -19.96 -0.87
C SER A 59 1.96 -20.72 -1.08
N MET A 60 0.81 -20.06 -0.90
CA MET A 60 -0.50 -20.66 -1.15
C MET A 60 -0.70 -21.04 -2.61
N ASP A 61 -0.22 -20.23 -3.55
CA ASP A 61 -0.24 -20.54 -4.97
C ASP A 61 0.64 -21.76 -5.28
N LEU A 62 1.84 -21.88 -4.70
CA LEU A 62 2.69 -23.06 -4.86
C LEU A 62 2.03 -24.32 -4.31
N ALA A 63 1.32 -24.20 -3.19
CA ALA A 63 0.55 -25.28 -2.58
C ALA A 63 -0.78 -25.60 -3.31
N GLY A 64 -1.16 -24.81 -4.33
CA GLY A 64 -2.41 -24.99 -5.07
C GLY A 64 -3.68 -24.65 -4.27
N LEU A 65 -3.57 -23.86 -3.20
CA LEU A 65 -4.68 -23.50 -2.32
C LEU A 65 -5.48 -22.32 -2.87
N SER A 66 -6.81 -22.44 -2.84
CA SER A 66 -7.70 -21.34 -3.24
C SER A 66 -8.03 -20.43 -2.05
N TYR A 67 -7.60 -19.16 -2.10
CA TYR A 67 -7.82 -18.19 -1.01
C TYR A 67 -8.64 -16.96 -1.41
N GLN A 68 -8.81 -16.69 -2.70
CA GLN A 68 -9.40 -15.43 -3.17
C GLN A 68 -10.84 -15.19 -2.68
N ARG A 69 -11.54 -16.27 -2.30
CA ARG A 69 -12.90 -16.23 -1.75
C ARG A 69 -12.95 -16.07 -0.22
N LEU A 70 -11.83 -16.15 0.48
CA LEU A 70 -11.79 -15.99 1.93
C LEU A 70 -12.04 -14.53 2.31
N PRO A 71 -12.97 -14.24 3.25
CA PRO A 71 -13.24 -12.87 3.70
C PRO A 71 -11.99 -12.16 4.25
N VAL A 72 -11.17 -12.88 5.02
CA VAL A 72 -9.94 -12.33 5.62
C VAL A 72 -8.94 -11.90 4.55
N TYR A 73 -8.75 -12.70 3.50
CA TYR A 73 -7.88 -12.33 2.38
C TYR A 73 -8.37 -11.05 1.72
N ARG A 74 -9.66 -10.93 1.42
CA ARG A 74 -10.20 -9.74 0.75
C ARG A 74 -10.07 -8.47 1.59
N LEU A 75 -10.23 -8.59 2.92
CA LEU A 75 -10.00 -7.49 3.83
C LEU A 75 -8.52 -7.10 3.86
N LEU A 76 -7.61 -8.05 4.09
CA LEU A 76 -6.17 -7.79 4.16
C LEU A 76 -5.63 -7.22 2.84
N ARG A 77 -6.07 -7.80 1.71
CA ARG A 77 -5.69 -7.35 0.38
C ARG A 77 -6.16 -5.92 0.11
N PHE A 78 -7.40 -5.61 0.49
CA PHE A 78 -7.92 -4.25 0.40
C PHE A 78 -7.12 -3.29 1.27
N ALA A 79 -6.86 -3.64 2.53
CA ALA A 79 -6.06 -2.84 3.44
C ALA A 79 -4.68 -2.55 2.84
N CYS A 80 -3.96 -3.57 2.34
CA CYS A 80 -2.66 -3.39 1.69
C CYS A 80 -2.70 -2.44 0.48
N LEU A 81 -3.74 -2.51 -0.37
CA LEU A 81 -3.91 -1.56 -1.49
C LEU A 81 -4.05 -0.13 -0.98
N ILE A 82 -4.78 0.06 0.12
CA ILE A 82 -4.93 1.38 0.76
C ILE A 82 -3.63 1.86 1.41
N LEU A 83 -2.89 0.99 2.10
CA LEU A 83 -1.63 1.36 2.74
C LEU A 83 -0.57 1.76 1.70
N LEU A 84 -0.39 0.96 0.64
CA LEU A 84 0.55 1.30 -0.43
C LEU A 84 0.06 2.47 -1.27
N GLY A 85 -1.25 2.61 -1.47
CA GLY A 85 -1.84 3.80 -2.10
C GLY A 85 -1.56 5.06 -1.30
N LEU A 86 -1.72 5.00 0.03
CA LEU A 86 -1.36 6.10 0.93
C LEU A 86 0.12 6.43 0.85
N THR A 87 0.99 5.41 0.96
CA THR A 87 2.44 5.57 0.85
C THR A 87 2.81 6.25 -0.47
N PHE A 88 2.27 5.78 -1.60
CA PHE A 88 2.49 6.38 -2.91
C PHE A 88 2.03 7.84 -2.98
N THR A 89 0.78 8.10 -2.60
CA THR A 89 0.18 9.43 -2.74
C THR A 89 0.83 10.44 -1.80
N LEU A 90 1.04 10.11 -0.53
CA LEU A 90 1.70 11.02 0.41
C LEU A 90 3.16 11.26 0.04
N TYR A 91 3.86 10.22 -0.45
CA TYR A 91 5.22 10.39 -0.91
C TYR A 91 5.31 11.40 -2.04
N HIS A 92 4.55 11.21 -3.12
CA HIS A 92 4.63 12.08 -4.30
C HIS A 92 4.04 13.47 -4.06
N ALA A 93 2.97 13.60 -3.26
CA ALA A 93 2.28 14.87 -3.07
C ALA A 93 2.89 15.74 -1.95
N VAL A 94 3.51 15.13 -0.94
CA VAL A 94 3.90 15.84 0.30
C VAL A 94 5.35 15.57 0.67
N ILE A 95 5.74 14.30 0.84
CA ILE A 95 7.04 13.96 1.47
C ILE A 95 8.20 14.22 0.52
N ARG A 96 8.11 13.81 -0.75
CA ARG A 96 9.18 13.98 -1.74
C ARG A 96 9.52 15.47 -1.97
N PRO A 97 8.56 16.37 -2.26
CA PRO A 97 8.87 17.80 -2.40
C PRO A 97 9.49 18.40 -1.14
N TRP A 98 9.02 17.97 0.04
CA TRP A 98 9.56 18.42 1.32
C TRP A 98 11.00 17.94 1.55
N LEU A 99 11.30 16.66 1.30
CA LEU A 99 12.65 16.10 1.39
C LEU A 99 13.62 16.76 0.41
N GLU A 100 13.17 17.02 -0.82
CA GLU A 100 13.99 17.71 -1.84
C GLU A 100 14.36 19.13 -1.42
N THR A 101 13.48 19.81 -0.68
CA THR A 101 13.68 21.19 -0.23
C THR A 101 14.52 21.25 1.04
N GLU A 102 14.20 20.44 2.05
CA GLU A 102 14.83 20.49 3.38
C GLU A 102 16.12 19.65 3.47
N PHE A 103 16.22 18.55 2.72
CA PHE A 103 17.32 17.57 2.81
C PHE A 103 17.87 17.13 1.44
N PRO A 104 18.29 18.07 0.55
CA PRO A 104 18.62 17.76 -0.85
C PRO A 104 19.79 16.78 -1.03
N ALA A 105 20.85 16.93 -0.24
CA ALA A 105 22.04 16.05 -0.33
C ALA A 105 21.71 14.59 0.05
N TYR A 106 20.78 14.41 0.99
CA TYR A 106 20.33 13.10 1.42
C TYR A 106 19.36 12.48 0.41
N PHE A 107 18.41 13.27 -0.10
CA PHE A 107 17.46 12.80 -1.08
C PHE A 107 18.17 12.20 -2.30
N ALA A 108 19.28 12.81 -2.74
CA ALA A 108 20.12 12.25 -3.81
C ALA A 108 20.64 10.84 -3.49
N GLN A 109 21.06 10.58 -2.24
CA GLN A 109 21.66 9.31 -1.81
C GLN A 109 20.65 8.19 -1.65
N LEU A 110 19.47 8.46 -1.06
CA LEU A 110 18.43 7.44 -0.84
C LEU A 110 17.34 7.40 -1.91
N SER A 111 17.46 8.24 -2.95
CA SER A 111 16.53 8.33 -4.07
C SER A 111 16.09 6.97 -4.62
N LEU A 112 17.01 6.00 -4.73
CA LEU A 112 16.69 4.66 -5.21
C LEU A 112 15.79 3.90 -4.23
N SER A 113 16.13 3.87 -2.95
CA SER A 113 15.34 3.16 -1.92
C SER A 113 13.95 3.78 -1.77
N GLU A 114 13.88 5.12 -1.77
CA GLU A 114 12.63 5.89 -1.72
C GLU A 114 11.77 5.61 -2.96
N THR A 115 12.38 5.55 -4.15
CA THR A 115 11.67 5.22 -5.40
C THR A 115 11.14 3.79 -5.37
N LEU A 116 11.94 2.82 -4.90
CA LEU A 116 11.52 1.43 -4.82
C LEU A 116 10.33 1.27 -3.88
N LEU A 117 10.42 1.79 -2.64
CA LEU A 117 9.42 1.58 -1.60
C LEU A 117 8.17 2.44 -1.73
N ASN A 118 8.28 3.64 -2.32
CA ASN A 118 7.15 4.56 -2.42
C ASN A 118 6.57 4.67 -3.83
N THR A 119 7.23 4.13 -4.85
CA THR A 119 6.74 4.20 -6.25
C THR A 119 6.62 2.82 -6.88
N VAL A 120 7.72 2.06 -6.95
CA VAL A 120 7.75 0.78 -7.67
C VAL A 120 6.87 -0.27 -6.98
N THR A 121 7.01 -0.45 -5.66
CA THR A 121 6.24 -1.46 -4.94
C THR A 121 4.74 -1.17 -4.92
N PRO A 122 4.23 0.06 -4.67
CA PRO A 122 2.80 0.34 -4.83
C PRO A 122 2.28 0.01 -6.23
N LEU A 123 2.98 0.45 -7.29
CA LEU A 123 2.55 0.21 -8.67
C LEU A 123 2.48 -1.29 -9.00
N LEU A 124 3.50 -2.06 -8.62
CA LEU A 124 3.52 -3.51 -8.81
C LEU A 124 2.40 -4.21 -8.02
N PHE A 125 2.13 -3.78 -6.79
CA PHE A 125 1.06 -4.35 -5.98
C PHE A 125 -0.34 -4.07 -6.56
N PHE A 126 -0.56 -2.85 -7.04
CA PHE A 126 -1.79 -2.48 -7.75
C PHE A 126 -1.94 -3.26 -9.06
N LEU A 127 -0.85 -3.47 -9.79
CA LEU A 127 -0.85 -4.26 -11.01
C LEU A 127 -1.18 -5.73 -10.74
N ASP A 128 -0.57 -6.32 -9.71
CA ASP A 128 -0.86 -7.69 -9.26
C ASP A 128 -2.34 -7.85 -8.89
N TYR A 129 -2.90 -6.90 -8.11
CA TYR A 129 -4.33 -6.87 -7.81
C TYR A 129 -5.18 -6.77 -9.08
N LEU A 130 -4.90 -5.81 -9.96
CA LEU A 130 -5.71 -5.55 -11.14
C LEU A 130 -5.76 -6.76 -12.07
N LEU A 131 -4.64 -7.45 -12.24
CA LEU A 131 -4.51 -8.56 -13.18
C LEU A 131 -4.96 -9.91 -12.61
N PHE A 132 -4.63 -10.24 -11.36
CA PHE A 132 -4.71 -11.63 -10.86
C PHE A 132 -5.79 -11.89 -9.81
N ASP A 133 -6.34 -10.86 -9.18
CA ASP A 133 -7.36 -11.06 -8.14
C ASP A 133 -8.79 -11.12 -8.72
N GLU A 134 -9.63 -11.99 -8.18
CA GLU A 134 -11.07 -11.95 -8.42
C GLU A 134 -11.66 -10.57 -8.07
N LYS A 135 -12.44 -10.01 -9.00
CA LYS A 135 -13.06 -8.67 -8.85
C LYS A 135 -14.48 -8.78 -8.33
N GLY A 136 -14.95 -7.75 -7.63
CA GLY A 136 -16.27 -7.64 -7.04
C GLY A 136 -16.37 -8.31 -5.67
N GLY A 137 -15.23 -8.57 -5.03
CA GLY A 137 -15.16 -9.25 -3.73
C GLY A 137 -15.12 -8.29 -2.53
N PHE A 138 -14.78 -7.03 -2.76
CA PHE A 138 -14.66 -6.05 -1.69
C PHE A 138 -16.02 -5.64 -1.11
N ARG A 139 -16.02 -5.27 0.17
CA ARG A 139 -17.23 -4.87 0.91
C ARG A 139 -17.22 -3.38 1.20
N TRP A 140 -18.42 -2.81 1.33
CA TRP A 140 -18.62 -1.37 1.58
C TRP A 140 -17.93 -0.86 2.85
N TRP A 141 -17.71 -1.72 3.85
CA TRP A 141 -17.04 -1.37 5.11
C TRP A 141 -15.51 -1.54 5.05
N HIS A 142 -14.95 -2.14 4.00
CA HIS A 142 -13.49 -2.29 3.87
C HIS A 142 -12.74 -0.93 3.86
N PRO A 143 -13.21 0.14 3.17
CA PRO A 143 -12.60 1.48 3.26
C PRO A 143 -12.47 1.99 4.69
N VAL A 144 -13.51 1.81 5.52
CA VAL A 144 -13.51 2.25 6.92
C VAL A 144 -12.54 1.40 7.75
N ALA A 145 -12.56 0.07 7.57
CA ALA A 145 -11.63 -0.82 8.25
C ALA A 145 -10.16 -0.56 7.88
N ALA A 146 -9.89 -0.13 6.64
CA ALA A 146 -8.55 0.21 6.17
C ALA A 146 -7.97 1.48 6.82
N LEU A 147 -8.78 2.26 7.56
CA LEU A 147 -8.28 3.36 8.39
C LEU A 147 -7.61 2.88 9.69
N LEU A 148 -7.87 1.64 10.13
CA LEU A 148 -7.34 1.14 11.39
C LEU A 148 -5.80 1.14 11.43
N PRO A 149 -5.06 0.63 10.42
CA PRO A 149 -3.61 0.68 10.46
C PRO A 149 -2.99 2.09 10.50
N PRO A 150 -3.38 3.07 9.66
CA PRO A 150 -2.83 4.42 9.75
C PRO A 150 -3.25 5.15 11.03
N ALA A 151 -4.46 4.91 11.55
CA ALA A 151 -4.87 5.44 12.86
C ALA A 151 -4.03 4.83 14.00
N GLY A 152 -3.79 3.52 13.96
CA GLY A 152 -2.91 2.81 14.89
C GLY A 152 -1.47 3.32 14.82
N TYR A 153 -0.98 3.62 13.61
CA TYR A 153 0.32 4.24 13.41
C TYR A 153 0.42 5.63 14.05
N ALA A 154 -0.58 6.49 13.82
CA ALA A 154 -0.61 7.83 14.43
C ALA A 154 -0.65 7.74 15.97
N ALA A 155 -1.46 6.83 16.51
CA ALA A 155 -1.49 6.56 17.95
C ALA A 155 -0.14 6.07 18.48
N TYR A 156 0.53 5.15 17.76
CA TYR A 156 1.88 4.70 18.08
C TYR A 156 2.88 5.86 18.12
N VAL A 157 2.88 6.73 17.11
CA VAL A 157 3.79 7.89 17.06
C VAL A 157 3.58 8.81 18.26
N PHE A 158 2.33 9.13 18.62
CA PHE A 158 2.03 9.96 19.77
C PHE A 158 2.44 9.30 21.08
N LEU A 159 2.09 8.03 21.29
CA LEU A 159 2.47 7.30 22.51
C LEU A 159 3.99 7.19 22.63
N TYR A 160 4.70 6.90 21.54
CA TYR A 160 6.16 6.82 21.54
C TYR A 160 6.79 8.16 21.90
N ALA A 161 6.30 9.26 21.32
CA ALA A 161 6.77 10.61 21.62
C ALA A 161 6.51 11.03 23.08
N GLU A 162 5.33 10.71 23.63
CA GLU A 162 5.00 11.02 25.03
C GLU A 162 5.86 10.25 26.04
N ASN A 163 6.36 9.08 25.66
CA ASN A 163 7.29 8.30 26.48
C ASN A 163 8.76 8.73 26.26
N GLY A 164 9.00 9.90 25.67
CA GLY A 164 10.35 10.43 25.43
C GLY A 164 11.06 9.82 24.21
N GLY A 165 10.35 9.04 23.40
CA GLY A 165 10.86 8.50 22.15
C GLY A 165 11.17 9.62 21.14
N LEU A 166 12.27 9.45 20.41
CA LEU A 166 12.69 10.37 19.36
C LEU A 166 12.90 9.59 18.07
N PHE A 167 12.36 10.13 16.99
CA PHE A 167 12.62 9.65 15.64
C PHE A 167 13.87 10.35 15.12
N ARG A 168 14.73 9.59 14.46
CA ARG A 168 15.91 10.15 13.80
C ARG A 168 15.71 10.07 12.31
N LEU A 169 15.71 11.25 11.69
CA LEU A 169 15.76 11.43 10.27
C LEU A 169 17.14 12.02 9.96
N PHE A 170 18.09 11.15 9.64
CA PHE A 170 19.49 11.50 9.41
C PHE A 170 20.14 12.06 10.68
N GLU A 171 20.71 13.26 10.61
CA GLU A 171 21.27 13.98 11.74
C GLU A 171 20.20 14.74 12.54
N HIS A 172 18.95 14.78 12.05
CA HIS A 172 17.85 15.46 12.71
C HIS A 172 17.08 14.52 13.62
N THR A 173 16.84 14.99 14.84
CA THR A 173 15.97 14.32 15.81
C THR A 173 14.64 15.07 15.86
N ALA A 174 13.54 14.32 15.82
CA ALA A 174 12.19 14.86 15.86
C ALA A 174 11.29 14.00 16.75
N HIS A 175 10.21 14.59 17.26
CA HIS A 175 9.21 13.86 18.06
C HIS A 175 8.27 13.02 17.19
N ALA A 176 8.28 13.22 15.88
CA ALA A 176 7.54 12.41 14.92
C ALA A 176 8.38 12.13 13.67
N PRO A 177 8.14 11.01 12.96
CA PRO A 177 8.85 10.68 11.73
C PRO A 177 8.41 11.54 10.54
N TYR A 178 7.26 12.21 10.65
CA TYR A 178 6.71 13.10 9.64
C TYR A 178 6.37 14.44 10.27
N PHE A 179 6.74 15.54 9.60
CA PHE A 179 6.51 16.91 10.11
C PHE A 179 5.04 17.17 10.47
N PHE A 180 4.10 16.60 9.70
CA PHE A 180 2.66 16.78 9.90
C PHE A 180 2.10 15.99 11.10
N LEU A 181 2.88 15.07 11.68
CA LEU A 181 2.54 14.37 12.92
C LEU A 181 3.24 14.99 14.14
N ASP A 182 4.18 15.91 13.94
CA ASP A 182 4.90 16.54 15.05
C ASP A 182 4.06 17.65 15.70
N TYR A 183 3.13 17.25 16.56
CA TYR A 183 2.21 18.18 17.21
C TYR A 183 2.92 19.16 18.16
N ARG A 184 4.15 18.88 18.60
CA ARG A 184 4.96 19.77 19.43
C ARG A 184 5.54 20.91 18.60
N THR A 185 5.82 20.65 17.32
CA THR A 185 6.35 21.65 16.38
C THR A 185 5.24 22.44 15.69
N ILE A 186 4.24 21.76 15.12
CA ILE A 186 3.19 22.40 14.30
C ILE A 186 1.90 22.68 15.07
N GLY A 187 1.79 22.22 16.32
CA GLY A 187 0.62 22.38 17.17
C GLY A 187 -0.46 21.33 16.92
N LEU A 188 -1.15 20.93 18.00
CA LEU A 188 -2.20 19.91 17.97
C LEU A 188 -3.33 20.21 16.96
N PRO A 189 -3.87 21.44 16.83
CA PRO A 189 -4.95 21.70 15.86
C PRO A 189 -4.53 21.42 14.41
N LEU A 190 -3.28 21.75 14.06
CA LEU A 190 -2.77 21.54 12.71
C LEU A 190 -2.50 20.05 12.44
N THR A 191 -1.94 19.33 13.41
CA THR A 191 -1.74 17.88 13.33
C THR A 191 -3.07 17.14 13.16
N LEU A 192 -4.10 17.49 13.95
CA LEU A 192 -5.43 16.88 13.81
C LEU A 192 -6.05 17.17 12.44
N ARG A 193 -5.85 18.38 11.91
CA ARG A 193 -6.29 18.74 10.55
C ARG A 193 -5.61 17.89 9.48
N TRP A 194 -4.31 17.63 9.59
CA TRP A 194 -3.59 16.72 8.69
C TRP A 194 -4.13 15.30 8.76
N ILE A 195 -4.32 14.76 9.97
CA ILE A 195 -4.91 13.43 10.17
C ILE A 195 -6.30 13.35 9.53
N ALA A 196 -7.13 14.37 9.71
CA ALA A 196 -8.47 14.41 9.11
C ALA A 196 -8.42 14.42 7.58
N TRP A 197 -7.53 15.21 6.96
CA TRP A 197 -7.38 15.23 5.50
C TRP A 197 -6.85 13.91 4.95
N ILE A 198 -5.89 13.29 5.62
CA ILE A 198 -5.37 11.97 5.24
C ILE A 198 -6.47 10.92 5.35
N ALA A 199 -7.21 10.88 6.46
CA ALA A 199 -8.32 9.95 6.65
C ALA A 199 -9.42 10.14 5.60
N LEU A 200 -9.76 11.39 5.26
CA LEU A 200 -10.71 11.69 4.19
C LEU A 200 -10.19 11.20 2.83
N GLY A 201 -8.93 11.48 2.49
CA GLY A 201 -8.30 11.01 1.26
C GLY A 201 -8.30 9.48 1.15
N LEU A 202 -8.01 8.79 2.26
CA LEU A 202 -8.08 7.33 2.34
C LEU A 202 -9.49 6.78 2.14
N LEU A 203 -10.51 7.42 2.73
CA LEU A 203 -11.89 7.02 2.52
C LEU A 203 -12.32 7.22 1.06
N LEU A 204 -12.02 8.39 0.49
CA LEU A 204 -12.34 8.68 -0.91
C LEU A 204 -11.63 7.70 -1.85
N GLY A 205 -10.33 7.48 -1.67
CA GLY A 205 -9.56 6.51 -2.44
C GLY A 205 -10.07 5.07 -2.25
N GLY A 206 -10.46 4.70 -1.04
CA GLY A 206 -11.01 3.38 -0.74
C GLY A 206 -12.37 3.13 -1.38
N TYR A 207 -13.30 4.09 -1.30
CA TYR A 207 -14.58 3.98 -1.98
C TYR A 207 -14.44 4.05 -3.50
N LEU A 208 -13.48 4.82 -4.02
CA LEU A 208 -13.13 4.80 -5.44
C LEU A 208 -12.63 3.41 -5.88
N LEU A 209 -11.70 2.81 -5.13
CA LEU A 209 -11.19 1.47 -5.40
C LEU A 209 -12.31 0.41 -5.34
N LEU A 210 -13.22 0.51 -4.37
CA LEU A 210 -14.40 -0.34 -4.26
C LEU A 210 -15.31 -0.19 -5.50
N GLY A 211 -15.54 1.04 -5.96
CA GLY A 211 -16.31 1.33 -7.17
C GLY A 211 -15.66 0.75 -8.43
N ILE A 212 -14.34 0.89 -8.57
CA ILE A 212 -13.56 0.30 -9.66
C ILE A 212 -13.67 -1.23 -9.65
N ASP A 213 -13.52 -1.85 -8.47
CA ASP A 213 -13.65 -3.31 -8.31
C ASP A 213 -15.03 -3.81 -8.77
N ALA A 214 -16.09 -3.14 -8.32
CA ALA A 214 -17.47 -3.47 -8.70
C ALA A 214 -17.72 -3.26 -10.21
N ALA A 215 -17.23 -2.17 -10.78
CA ALA A 215 -17.37 -1.85 -12.20
C ALA A 215 -16.66 -2.89 -13.08
N LEU A 216 -15.43 -3.28 -12.73
CA LEU A 216 -14.68 -4.34 -13.43
C LEU A 216 -15.41 -5.69 -13.36
N ALA A 217 -16.02 -6.01 -12.22
CA ALA A 217 -16.80 -7.24 -12.06
C ALA A 217 -18.09 -7.22 -12.92
N ALA A 218 -18.80 -6.09 -12.95
CA ALA A 218 -20.01 -5.93 -13.74
C ALA A 218 -19.73 -5.99 -15.25
N TRP A 219 -18.71 -5.28 -15.70
CA TRP A 219 -18.27 -5.27 -17.11
C TRP A 219 -17.96 -6.68 -17.60
N TRP A 220 -17.31 -7.50 -16.78
CA TRP A 220 -16.97 -8.85 -17.20
C TRP A 220 -18.15 -9.80 -17.29
N ARG A 221 -19.07 -9.74 -16.32
CA ARG A 221 -20.30 -10.55 -16.36
C ARG A 221 -21.08 -10.29 -17.64
N ARG A 222 -21.17 -9.01 -18.06
CA ARG A 222 -21.81 -8.62 -19.33
C ARG A 222 -21.13 -9.25 -20.55
N ARG A 223 -19.80 -9.16 -20.63
CA ARG A 223 -19.03 -9.74 -21.75
C ARG A 223 -19.09 -11.26 -21.81
N GLN A 224 -19.15 -11.95 -20.66
CA GLN A 224 -19.35 -13.41 -20.64
C GLN A 224 -20.75 -13.78 -21.13
N ALA A 225 -21.79 -13.08 -20.67
CA ALA A 225 -23.15 -13.29 -21.15
C ALA A 225 -23.28 -13.08 -22.67
N GLN A 226 -22.61 -12.06 -23.22
CA GLN A 226 -22.57 -11.81 -24.67
C GLN A 226 -21.89 -12.93 -25.46
N LYS A 227 -20.78 -13.50 -24.94
CA LYS A 227 -20.12 -14.65 -25.58
C LYS A 227 -20.99 -15.89 -25.57
N SER A 228 -21.59 -16.23 -24.42
CA SER A 228 -22.48 -17.39 -24.31
C SER A 228 -23.72 -17.26 -25.19
N ALA A 229 -24.27 -16.05 -25.38
CA ALA A 229 -25.38 -15.81 -26.30
C ALA A 229 -24.98 -15.89 -27.79
N ALA A 230 -23.73 -15.59 -28.13
CA ALA A 230 -23.20 -15.72 -29.49
C ALA A 230 -22.81 -17.17 -29.85
N GLU A 231 -22.46 -17.99 -28.86
CA GLU A 231 -22.10 -19.40 -29.00
C GLU A 231 -23.29 -20.37 -28.94
N SER A 232 -24.53 -19.87 -28.81
CA SER A 232 -25.76 -20.64 -29.01
C SER A 232 -26.40 -20.31 -30.37
N PRO A 233 -25.93 -20.87 -31.50
CA PRO A 233 -26.68 -20.78 -32.75
C PRO A 233 -27.95 -21.63 -32.63
N SER A 234 -29.10 -20.96 -32.79
CA SER A 234 -30.37 -21.50 -33.30
C SER A 234 -30.50 -23.03 -33.38
N GLU A 235 -30.83 -23.69 -32.27
CA GLU A 235 -31.69 -24.88 -32.34
C GLU A 235 -33.15 -24.43 -32.43
N SER A 236 -33.52 -23.83 -33.56
CA SER A 236 -34.92 -23.71 -33.93
C SER A 236 -35.06 -23.44 -35.42
N VAL A 237 -35.70 -24.42 -36.07
CA VAL A 237 -36.35 -24.47 -37.39
C VAL A 237 -35.55 -25.19 -38.47
#